data_AF-A0A7X9FHX4-F1
#
_entry.id   AF-A0A7X9FHX4-F1
#
_cell.length_a   1.000
_cell.length_b   1.000
_cell.length_c   1.000
_cell.angle_alpha   90.00
_cell.angle_beta   90.00
_cell.angle_gamma   90.00
#
_symmetry.space_group_name_H-M   'P 1'
#
loop_
_entity.id
_entity.type
_entity.pdbx_description
1 polymer ?
#
loop_
_entity_poly.entity_id
_entity_poly.type
_entity_poly.pdbx_seq_one_letter_code
_entity_poly.pdbx_strand_id
1 'polypeptide(L)'
;MFESDPVNSPIPVAETALQICEVCAEPVANQTFLRELLDNALRTAAQGRYEDAAARLYRAMEMQAQLWLADATGGLFINGKCKPENSSKIPAPLTALPFCQPDDSGEIRLSLEQCFRALAALGDQRASKVVADIELKDQTGKTKSRWRAATEKRNASILAHGVSPIGKDGFNQMKQLTTEFLGFDLTKEANPIPPLNPQWFE
;
A
#
# COMPACT_ATOMS: atom_id res chain seq x y z
N MET A 1 -2.60 25.33 -30.32
CA MET A 1 -2.99 24.01 -29.81
C MET A 1 -2.01 23.05 -30.45
N PHE A 2 -1.00 22.59 -29.70
CA PHE A 2 0.00 21.67 -30.24
C PHE A 2 -0.59 20.26 -30.13
N GLU A 3 -1.05 19.72 -31.25
CA GLU A 3 -1.34 18.28 -31.36
C GLU A 3 0.01 17.58 -31.51
N SER A 4 0.45 16.90 -30.45
CA SER A 4 1.57 15.97 -30.54
C SER A 4 1.04 14.67 -31.15
N ASP A 5 1.51 14.34 -32.36
CA ASP A 5 1.24 13.08 -33.03
C ASP A 5 2.12 11.98 -32.41
N PRO A 6 1.57 11.06 -31.59
CA PRO A 6 2.36 10.14 -30.77
C PRO A 6 3.07 9.04 -31.57
N VAL A 7 2.73 8.88 -32.86
CA VAL A 7 3.24 7.80 -33.72
C VAL A 7 4.68 8.07 -34.22
N ASN A 8 5.19 9.29 -34.06
CA ASN A 8 6.50 9.71 -34.58
C ASN A 8 7.48 10.19 -33.48
N SER A 9 7.41 9.63 -32.27
CA SER A 9 8.40 9.98 -31.23
C SER A 9 9.75 9.29 -31.53
N PRO A 10 10.83 10.03 -31.84
CA PRO A 10 12.10 9.45 -32.32
C PRO A 10 12.95 8.83 -31.22
N ILE A 11 12.39 8.64 -30.02
CA ILE A 11 13.12 8.23 -28.82
C ILE A 11 12.55 6.87 -28.38
N PRO A 12 13.29 5.77 -28.53
CA PRO A 12 12.86 4.44 -28.06
C PRO A 12 12.48 4.41 -26.56
N VAL A 13 13.04 5.33 -25.77
CA VAL A 13 12.68 5.56 -24.36
C VAL A 13 11.25 6.09 -24.22
N ALA A 14 10.77 6.90 -25.16
CA ALA A 14 9.40 7.42 -25.17
C ALA A 14 8.37 6.33 -25.49
N GLU A 15 8.65 5.41 -26.42
CA GLU A 15 7.78 4.24 -26.67
C GLU A 15 7.70 3.33 -25.43
N THR A 16 8.84 3.07 -24.79
CA THR A 16 8.88 2.29 -23.54
C THR A 16 8.12 2.98 -22.41
N ALA A 17 8.27 4.31 -22.28
CA ALA A 17 7.54 5.11 -21.31
C ALA A 17 6.02 5.15 -21.59
N LEU A 18 5.62 5.18 -22.87
CA LEU A 18 4.21 5.13 -23.29
C LEU A 18 3.60 3.76 -23.02
N GLN A 19 4.31 2.66 -23.27
CA GLN A 19 3.85 1.31 -22.90
C GLN A 19 3.73 1.13 -21.37
N ILE A 20 4.64 1.72 -20.59
CA ILE A 20 4.50 1.80 -19.12
C ILE A 20 3.24 2.62 -18.76
N CYS A 21 2.92 3.68 -19.49
CA CYS A 21 1.74 4.51 -19.27
C CYS A 21 0.42 3.74 -19.52
N GLU A 22 0.37 2.89 -20.54
CA GLU A 22 -0.81 2.03 -20.83
C GLU A 22 -1.03 0.98 -19.74
N VAL A 23 0.04 0.36 -19.22
CA VAL A 23 -0.04 -0.57 -18.07
C VAL A 23 -0.44 0.16 -16.78
N CYS A 24 -0.12 1.45 -16.67
CA CYS A 24 -0.56 2.33 -15.58
C CYS A 24 -2.01 2.85 -15.72
N ALA A 25 -2.68 2.64 -16.85
CA ALA A 25 -4.02 3.18 -17.09
C ALA A 25 -5.10 2.48 -16.26
N GLU A 26 -4.88 1.20 -15.89
CA GLU A 26 -5.77 0.48 -15.01
C GLU A 26 -5.53 0.89 -13.55
N PRO A 27 -6.56 1.34 -12.81
CA PRO A 27 -6.43 1.82 -11.43
C PRO A 27 -6.31 0.64 -10.45
N VAL A 28 -5.42 -0.31 -10.74
CA VAL A 28 -5.18 -1.52 -9.97
C VAL A 28 -3.82 -1.45 -9.27
N ALA A 29 -3.80 -1.82 -8.00
CA ALA A 29 -2.58 -1.99 -7.24
C ALA A 29 -1.62 -2.91 -7.99
N ASN A 30 -0.40 -2.43 -8.23
CA ASN A 30 0.67 -3.18 -8.87
C ASN A 30 2.01 -2.89 -8.17
N GLN A 31 3.03 -3.68 -8.48
CA GLN A 31 4.36 -3.55 -7.87
C GLN A 31 5.03 -2.20 -8.18
N THR A 32 4.77 -1.64 -9.37
CA THR A 32 5.30 -0.33 -9.79
C THR A 32 4.74 0.79 -8.91
N PHE A 33 3.43 0.86 -8.73
CA PHE A 33 2.79 1.86 -7.86
C PHE A 33 3.20 1.70 -6.39
N LEU A 34 3.38 0.45 -5.92
CA LEU A 34 3.89 0.20 -4.58
C LEU A 34 5.30 0.78 -4.42
N ARG A 35 6.19 0.51 -5.38
CA ARG A 35 7.57 1.04 -5.37
C ARG A 35 7.58 2.57 -5.42
N GLU A 36 6.76 3.16 -6.27
CA GLU A 36 6.63 4.62 -6.37
C GLU A 36 6.18 5.25 -5.05
N LEU A 37 5.20 4.65 -4.35
CA LEU A 37 4.77 5.12 -3.03
C LEU A 37 5.90 5.05 -2.00
N LEU A 38 6.69 3.98 -1.99
CA LEU A 38 7.80 3.80 -1.06
C LEU A 38 8.92 4.82 -1.33
N ASP A 39 9.33 5.01 -2.59
CA ASP A 39 10.34 6.03 -2.95
C ASP A 39 9.84 7.44 -2.68
N ASN A 40 8.58 7.73 -3.01
CA ASN A 40 8.02 9.06 -2.78
C ASN A 40 7.88 9.37 -1.28
N ALA A 41 7.59 8.37 -0.44
CA ALA A 41 7.59 8.53 1.01
C ALA A 41 8.98 8.96 1.52
N LEU A 42 10.05 8.31 1.04
CA LEU A 42 11.42 8.66 1.44
C LEU A 42 11.82 10.06 0.98
N ARG A 43 11.55 10.41 -0.29
CA ARG A 43 11.82 11.77 -0.83
C ARG A 43 11.08 12.84 -0.04
N THR A 44 9.81 12.58 0.26
CA THR A 44 8.97 13.53 1.00
C THR A 44 9.45 13.71 2.44
N ALA A 45 9.90 12.64 3.09
CA ALA A 45 10.51 12.71 4.42
C ALA A 45 11.84 13.47 4.41
N ALA A 46 12.67 13.31 3.36
CA ALA A 46 13.94 14.04 3.22
C ALA A 46 13.73 15.56 3.13
N GLN A 47 12.57 16.02 2.66
CA GLN A 47 12.16 17.42 2.64
C GLN A 47 11.56 17.91 3.97
N GLY A 48 11.53 17.08 5.01
CA GLY A 48 10.94 17.41 6.32
C GLY A 48 9.41 17.34 6.35
N ARG A 49 8.75 16.85 5.29
CA ARG A 49 7.29 16.74 5.19
C ARG A 49 6.79 15.39 5.73
N TYR A 50 7.02 15.15 7.02
CA TYR A 50 6.81 13.82 7.63
C TYR A 50 5.36 13.34 7.63
N GLU A 51 4.40 14.25 7.76
CA GLU A 51 2.97 13.96 7.66
C GLU A 51 2.63 13.36 6.28
N ASP A 52 3.08 14.03 5.23
CA ASP A 52 2.84 13.66 3.82
C ASP A 52 3.57 12.34 3.46
N ALA A 53 4.77 12.16 4.02
CA ALA A 53 5.53 10.93 3.89
C ALA A 53 4.85 9.74 4.60
N ALA A 54 4.29 9.96 5.79
CA ALA A 54 3.57 8.93 6.54
C ALA A 54 2.29 8.49 5.81
N ALA A 55 1.56 9.43 5.20
CA ALA A 55 0.37 9.11 4.40
C ALA A 55 0.71 8.20 3.20
N ARG A 56 1.81 8.47 2.49
CA ARG A 56 2.31 7.61 1.39
C ARG A 56 2.73 6.24 1.87
N LEU A 57 3.47 6.19 2.98
CA LEU A 57 3.93 4.93 3.54
C LEU A 57 2.75 4.06 4.02
N TYR A 58 1.74 4.67 4.63
CA TYR A 58 0.49 3.98 4.99
C TYR A 58 -0.21 3.43 3.74
N ARG A 59 -0.33 4.21 2.67
CA ARG A 59 -0.90 3.73 1.41
C ARG A 59 -0.08 2.58 0.80
N ALA A 60 1.25 2.62 0.92
CA ALA A 60 2.11 1.52 0.48
C ALA A 60 1.86 0.24 1.30
N MET A 61 1.66 0.35 2.62
CA MET A 61 1.28 -0.78 3.48
C MET A 61 -0.07 -1.39 3.03
N GLU A 62 -1.05 -0.56 2.72
CA GLU A 62 -2.32 -1.00 2.16
C GLU A 62 -2.17 -1.71 0.82
N MET A 63 -1.43 -1.09 -0.09
CA MET A 63 -1.20 -1.65 -1.41
C MET A 63 -0.48 -3.00 -1.34
N GLN A 64 0.46 -3.17 -0.42
CA GLN A 64 1.14 -4.45 -0.23
C GLN A 64 0.17 -5.56 0.21
N ALA A 65 -0.72 -5.27 1.17
CA ALA A 65 -1.73 -6.22 1.62
C ALA A 65 -2.72 -6.56 0.49
N GLN A 66 -3.12 -5.56 -0.30
CA GLN A 66 -3.99 -5.73 -1.46
C GLN A 66 -3.34 -6.62 -2.54
N LEU A 67 -2.05 -6.42 -2.82
CA LEU A 67 -1.29 -7.24 -3.76
C LEU A 67 -1.16 -8.69 -3.31
N TRP A 68 -0.81 -8.91 -2.04
CA TRP A 68 -0.73 -10.28 -1.49
C TRP A 68 -2.10 -10.96 -1.52
N LEU A 69 -3.18 -10.25 -1.20
CA LEU A 69 -4.53 -10.83 -1.24
C LEU A 69 -4.99 -11.13 -2.67
N ALA A 70 -4.69 -10.25 -3.63
CA ALA A 70 -4.98 -10.51 -5.03
C ALA A 70 -4.27 -11.79 -5.51
N ASP A 71 -2.98 -11.92 -5.21
CA ASP A 71 -2.18 -13.10 -5.54
C ASP A 71 -2.73 -14.38 -4.88
N ALA A 72 -2.93 -14.35 -3.56
CA ALA A 72 -3.41 -15.50 -2.79
C ALA A 72 -4.84 -15.96 -3.15
N THR A 73 -5.63 -15.10 -3.80
CA THR A 73 -7.00 -15.41 -4.21
C THR A 73 -7.15 -15.56 -5.73
N GLY A 74 -6.06 -15.54 -6.49
CA GLY A 74 -6.11 -15.63 -7.96
C GLY A 74 -6.86 -14.47 -8.63
N GLY A 75 -6.80 -13.28 -8.03
CA GLY A 75 -7.42 -12.05 -8.55
C GLY A 75 -8.89 -11.86 -8.18
N LEU A 76 -9.47 -12.68 -7.29
CA LEU A 76 -10.85 -12.47 -6.81
C LEU A 76 -10.99 -11.16 -6.02
N PHE A 77 -9.96 -10.81 -5.25
CA PHE A 77 -9.85 -9.51 -4.59
C PHE A 77 -8.91 -8.59 -5.37
N ILE A 78 -9.45 -7.47 -5.86
CA ILE A 78 -8.69 -6.41 -6.53
C ILE A 78 -8.81 -5.14 -5.70
N ASN A 79 -7.69 -4.52 -5.34
CA ASN A 79 -7.65 -3.35 -4.46
C ASN A 79 -8.38 -3.56 -3.12
N GLY A 80 -8.36 -4.79 -2.58
CA GLY A 80 -9.05 -5.14 -1.34
C GLY A 80 -10.57 -5.28 -1.48
N LYS A 81 -11.08 -5.37 -2.72
CA LYS A 81 -12.51 -5.53 -3.03
C LYS A 81 -12.76 -6.82 -3.81
N CYS A 82 -13.79 -7.56 -3.43
CA CYS A 82 -14.34 -8.64 -4.24
C CYS A 82 -15.69 -8.20 -4.80
N LYS A 83 -15.85 -8.24 -6.12
CA LYS A 83 -17.09 -7.87 -6.81
C LYS A 83 -18.20 -8.92 -6.59
N PRO A 84 -19.49 -8.56 -6.73
CA PRO A 84 -20.60 -9.48 -6.47
C PRO A 84 -20.52 -10.77 -7.30
N GLU A 85 -20.12 -10.67 -8.57
CA GLU A 85 -19.99 -11.81 -9.50
C GLU A 85 -18.91 -12.84 -9.07
N ASN A 86 -18.02 -12.47 -8.16
CA ASN A 86 -16.94 -13.31 -7.65
C ASN A 86 -17.15 -13.73 -6.19
N SER A 87 -18.13 -13.16 -5.48
CA SER A 87 -18.41 -13.45 -4.07
C SER A 87 -18.64 -14.94 -3.78
N SER A 88 -19.30 -15.66 -4.69
CA SER A 88 -19.56 -17.10 -4.56
C SER A 88 -18.33 -17.99 -4.80
N LYS A 89 -17.23 -17.41 -5.32
CA LYS A 89 -15.99 -18.12 -5.65
C LYS A 89 -14.92 -17.95 -4.57
N ILE A 90 -15.16 -17.16 -3.53
CA ILE A 90 -14.16 -16.93 -2.49
C ILE A 90 -13.85 -18.24 -1.73
N PRO A 91 -12.58 -18.47 -1.34
CA PRO A 91 -12.20 -19.67 -0.61
C PRO A 91 -12.95 -19.83 0.72
N ALA A 92 -13.22 -21.09 1.11
CA ALA A 92 -13.93 -21.42 2.35
C ALA A 92 -13.32 -20.81 3.64
N PRO A 93 -11.98 -20.68 3.80
CA PRO A 93 -11.42 -19.98 4.95
C PRO A 93 -11.84 -18.49 5.04
N LEU A 94 -12.12 -17.86 3.89
CA LEU A 94 -12.59 -16.47 3.86
C LEU A 94 -14.08 -16.35 4.11
N THR A 95 -14.92 -17.26 3.59
CA THR A 95 -16.37 -17.21 3.84
C THR A 95 -16.73 -17.32 5.33
N ALA A 96 -15.88 -17.99 6.12
CA ALA A 96 -16.04 -18.13 7.56
C ALA A 96 -15.74 -16.83 8.34
N LEU A 97 -15.10 -15.84 7.72
CA LEU A 97 -14.75 -14.58 8.38
C LEU A 97 -15.94 -13.61 8.36
N PRO A 98 -16.32 -13.01 9.50
CA PRO A 98 -17.49 -12.14 9.59
C PRO A 98 -17.35 -10.84 8.79
N PHE A 99 -16.13 -10.41 8.48
CA PHE A 99 -15.85 -9.23 7.67
C PHE A 99 -15.67 -9.53 6.18
N CYS A 100 -15.68 -10.80 5.78
CA CYS A 100 -15.65 -11.22 4.38
C CYS A 100 -17.07 -11.53 3.88
N GLN A 101 -18.05 -10.73 4.31
CA GLN A 101 -19.43 -10.84 3.88
C GLN A 101 -19.75 -9.70 2.89
N PRO A 102 -20.57 -9.95 1.86
CA PRO A 102 -21.02 -8.89 0.96
C PRO A 102 -21.77 -7.81 1.73
N ASP A 103 -21.54 -6.55 1.38
CA ASP A 103 -22.33 -5.41 1.84
C ASP A 103 -23.64 -5.26 1.05
N ASP A 104 -24.38 -4.17 1.30
CA ASP A 104 -25.66 -3.88 0.64
C ASP A 104 -25.56 -3.79 -0.90
N SER A 105 -24.35 -3.55 -1.44
CA SER A 105 -24.07 -3.54 -2.88
C SER A 105 -23.63 -4.91 -3.43
N GLY A 106 -23.54 -5.92 -2.57
CA GLY A 106 -23.04 -7.25 -2.91
C GLY A 106 -21.51 -7.33 -3.02
N GLU A 107 -20.80 -6.24 -2.71
CA GLU A 107 -19.33 -6.21 -2.72
C GLU A 107 -18.77 -6.59 -1.34
N ILE A 108 -17.63 -7.27 -1.32
CA ILE A 108 -16.84 -7.42 -0.09
C ILE A 108 -15.74 -6.37 -0.13
N ARG A 109 -15.64 -5.53 0.91
CA ARG A 109 -14.62 -4.48 1.01
C ARG A 109 -13.80 -4.66 2.28
N LEU A 110 -12.52 -4.90 2.12
CA LEU A 110 -11.60 -5.15 3.24
C LEU A 110 -10.76 -3.91 3.55
N SER A 111 -10.71 -3.56 4.82
CA SER A 111 -9.72 -2.63 5.37
C SER A 111 -8.32 -3.25 5.39
N LEU A 112 -7.30 -2.43 5.68
CA LEU A 112 -5.91 -2.90 5.79
C LEU A 112 -5.75 -4.09 6.74
N GLU A 113 -6.29 -3.97 7.96
CA GLU A 113 -6.22 -5.04 8.96
C GLU A 113 -6.98 -6.28 8.49
N GLN A 114 -8.15 -6.10 7.86
CA GLN A 114 -8.95 -7.21 7.34
C GLN A 114 -8.23 -7.96 6.21
N CYS A 115 -7.48 -7.27 5.34
CA CYS A 115 -6.64 -7.91 4.32
C CYS A 115 -5.59 -8.83 4.97
N PHE A 116 -4.89 -8.38 6.01
CA PHE A 116 -3.91 -9.23 6.71
C PHE A 116 -4.56 -10.41 7.44
N ARG A 117 -5.74 -10.21 8.06
CA ARG A 117 -6.50 -11.30 8.69
C ARG A 117 -6.98 -12.34 7.66
N ALA A 118 -7.48 -11.89 6.51
CA ALA A 118 -7.86 -12.77 5.40
C ALA A 118 -6.66 -13.57 4.89
N LEU A 119 -5.52 -12.90 4.66
CA LEU A 119 -4.28 -13.56 4.25
C LEU A 119 -3.77 -14.59 5.27
N ALA A 120 -3.83 -14.27 6.57
CA ALA A 120 -3.46 -15.22 7.62
C ALA A 120 -4.40 -16.43 7.65
N ALA A 121 -5.70 -16.24 7.41
CA ALA A 121 -6.66 -17.34 7.29
C ALA A 121 -6.41 -18.23 6.06
N LEU A 122 -5.81 -17.68 5.00
CA LEU A 122 -5.31 -18.43 3.84
C LEU A 122 -3.94 -19.09 4.08
N GLY A 123 -3.33 -18.89 5.25
CA GLY A 123 -2.05 -19.50 5.62
C GLY A 123 -0.80 -18.68 5.28
N ASP A 124 -0.93 -17.41 4.88
CA ASP A 124 0.22 -16.55 4.59
C ASP A 124 1.01 -16.22 5.87
N GLN A 125 2.21 -16.79 5.99
CA GLN A 125 3.07 -16.64 7.16
C GLN A 125 3.55 -15.21 7.41
N ARG A 126 3.66 -14.38 6.36
CA ARG A 126 4.04 -12.97 6.51
C ARG A 126 2.88 -12.21 7.16
N ALA A 127 1.66 -12.42 6.65
CA ALA A 127 0.46 -11.84 7.23
C ALA A 127 0.20 -12.35 8.66
N SER A 128 0.47 -13.62 8.96
CA SER A 128 0.34 -14.16 10.33
C SER A 128 1.19 -13.40 11.35
N LYS A 129 2.39 -12.94 10.98
CA LYS A 129 3.23 -12.10 11.87
C LYS A 129 2.58 -10.75 12.16
N VAL A 130 1.97 -10.13 11.15
CA VAL A 130 1.23 -8.86 11.32
C VAL A 130 0.03 -9.06 12.23
N VAL A 131 -0.77 -10.11 11.98
CA VAL A 131 -1.94 -10.45 12.81
C VAL A 131 -1.55 -10.74 14.26
N ALA A 132 -0.44 -11.45 14.49
CA ALA A 132 0.07 -11.72 15.83
C ALA A 132 0.42 -10.43 16.59
N ASP A 133 0.99 -9.41 15.94
CA ASP A 133 1.21 -8.09 16.57
C ASP A 133 -0.12 -7.36 16.82
N ILE A 134 -1.03 -7.36 15.84
CA ILE A 134 -2.37 -6.74 15.95
C ILE A 134 -3.16 -7.28 17.15
N GLU A 135 -3.04 -8.58 17.41
CA GLU A 135 -3.73 -9.28 18.50
C GLU A 135 -2.95 -9.30 19.81
N LEU A 136 -1.72 -8.76 19.83
CA LEU A 136 -0.88 -8.75 21.01
C LEU A 136 -1.56 -7.98 22.15
N LYS A 137 -1.68 -8.62 23.32
CA LYS A 137 -2.21 -8.04 24.56
C LYS A 137 -1.17 -8.09 25.67
N ASP A 138 -1.22 -7.11 26.56
CA ASP A 138 -0.45 -7.14 27.81
C ASP A 138 -1.13 -8.01 28.89
N GLN A 139 -0.50 -8.11 30.07
CA GLN A 139 -1.05 -8.88 31.20
C GLN A 139 -2.41 -8.37 31.71
N THR A 140 -2.81 -7.14 31.36
CA THR A 140 -4.11 -6.55 31.72
C THR A 140 -5.17 -6.78 30.64
N GLY A 141 -4.81 -7.44 29.53
CA GLY A 141 -5.68 -7.68 28.39
C GLY A 141 -5.78 -6.51 27.43
N LYS A 142 -4.99 -5.43 27.63
CA LYS A 142 -4.99 -4.26 26.76
C LYS A 142 -4.15 -4.53 25.51
N THR A 143 -4.67 -4.12 24.35
CA THR A 143 -3.94 -4.21 23.07
C THR A 143 -2.59 -3.47 23.17
N LYS A 144 -1.51 -4.16 22.83
CA LYS A 144 -0.13 -3.65 22.79
C LYS A 144 0.46 -3.69 21.37
N SER A 145 -0.41 -3.77 20.37
CA SER A 145 -0.01 -3.80 18.96
C SER A 145 0.74 -2.54 18.57
N ARG A 146 1.96 -2.72 18.07
CA ARG A 146 2.76 -1.63 17.49
C ARG A 146 2.16 -1.20 16.15
N TRP A 147 1.63 -2.16 15.39
CA TRP A 147 0.93 -1.91 14.14
C TRP A 147 -0.26 -0.98 14.35
N ARG A 148 -1.18 -1.32 15.27
CA ARG A 148 -2.35 -0.46 15.57
C ARG A 148 -1.94 0.88 16.14
N ALA A 149 -0.95 0.93 17.03
CA ALA A 149 -0.47 2.21 17.55
C ALA A 149 0.01 3.15 16.43
N ALA A 150 0.69 2.63 15.40
CA ALA A 150 1.12 3.42 14.25
C ALA A 150 -0.04 3.82 13.32
N THR A 151 -0.98 2.91 13.04
CA THR A 151 -2.13 3.22 12.17
C THR A 151 -3.14 4.16 12.83
N GLU A 152 -3.35 4.05 14.15
CA GLU A 152 -4.15 4.99 14.94
C GLU A 152 -3.53 6.38 14.95
N LYS A 153 -2.20 6.48 15.09
CA LYS A 153 -1.50 7.77 14.99
C LYS A 153 -1.70 8.43 13.63
N ARG A 154 -1.72 7.65 12.53
CA ARG A 154 -2.11 8.14 11.21
C ARG A 154 -3.57 8.55 11.16
N ASN A 155 -4.49 7.76 11.69
CA ASN A 155 -5.92 8.11 11.63
C ASN A 155 -6.23 9.40 12.40
N ALA A 156 -5.50 9.67 13.48
CA ALA A 156 -5.58 10.91 14.25
C ALA A 156 -4.89 12.11 13.57
N SER A 157 -4.22 11.92 12.43
CA SER A 157 -3.43 12.96 11.77
C SER A 157 -4.21 13.81 10.78
N ILE A 158 -3.61 14.96 10.43
CA ILE A 158 -4.23 16.03 9.62
C ILE A 158 -4.56 15.53 8.21
N LEU A 159 -3.67 14.72 7.60
CA LEU A 159 -3.90 14.15 6.28
C LEU A 159 -4.75 12.86 6.30
N ALA A 160 -5.43 12.60 7.42
CA ALA A 160 -6.39 11.50 7.57
C ALA A 160 -7.73 12.03 8.09
N HIS A 161 -8.05 11.77 9.35
CA HIS A 161 -9.35 12.08 9.94
C HIS A 161 -9.25 12.92 11.22
N GLY A 162 -8.04 13.31 11.64
CA GLY A 162 -7.83 14.05 12.88
C GLY A 162 -7.06 15.36 12.68
N VAL A 163 -6.41 15.82 13.76
CA VAL A 163 -5.73 17.12 13.81
C VAL A 163 -4.32 17.05 14.41
N SER A 164 -3.86 15.84 14.79
CA SER A 164 -2.56 15.65 15.44
C SER A 164 -1.44 15.42 14.42
N PRO A 165 -0.44 16.32 14.29
CA PRO A 165 0.58 16.17 13.27
C PRO A 165 1.54 15.00 13.55
N ILE A 166 2.01 14.36 12.49
CA ILE A 166 3.08 13.37 12.49
C ILE A 166 4.40 14.08 12.19
N GLY A 167 5.26 14.13 13.21
CA GLY A 167 6.65 14.55 13.08
C GLY A 167 7.59 13.40 12.68
N LYS A 168 8.89 13.71 12.60
CA LYS A 168 9.98 12.79 12.23
C LYS A 168 9.92 11.45 12.97
N ASP A 169 9.71 11.48 14.28
CA ASP A 169 9.68 10.27 15.11
C ASP A 169 8.49 9.37 14.77
N GLY A 170 7.32 9.96 14.50
CA GLY A 170 6.15 9.21 14.08
C GLY A 170 6.34 8.56 12.71
N PHE A 171 6.93 9.29 11.76
CA PHE A 171 7.29 8.71 10.47
C PHE A 171 8.33 7.59 10.61
N ASN A 172 9.38 7.78 11.41
CA ASN A 172 10.42 6.78 11.63
C ASN A 172 9.88 5.49 12.28
N GLN A 173 8.96 5.62 13.24
CA GLN A 173 8.27 4.47 13.84
C GLN A 173 7.48 3.68 12.80
N MET A 174 6.71 4.38 11.95
CA MET A 174 5.97 3.74 10.87
C MET A 174 6.91 3.06 9.88
N LYS A 175 7.97 3.75 9.44
CA LYS A 175 9.03 3.22 8.56
C LYS A 175 9.64 1.94 9.12
N GLN A 176 9.99 1.92 10.41
CA GLN A 176 10.54 0.74 11.06
C GLN A 176 9.56 -0.43 11.04
N LEU A 177 8.28 -0.20 11.38
CA LEU A 177 7.26 -1.25 11.35
C LEU A 177 7.05 -1.80 9.95
N THR A 178 7.01 -0.92 8.95
CA THR A 178 6.87 -1.33 7.54
C THR A 178 8.05 -2.20 7.10
N THR A 179 9.29 -1.83 7.46
CA THR A 179 10.47 -2.67 7.19
C THR A 179 10.40 -4.02 7.91
N GLU A 180 10.06 -4.04 9.20
CA GLU A 180 10.02 -5.27 10.01
C GLU A 180 8.92 -6.24 9.55
N PHE A 181 7.71 -5.75 9.29
CA PHE A 181 6.56 -6.59 8.99
C PHE A 181 6.40 -6.92 7.51
N LEU A 182 6.73 -5.96 6.64
CA LEU A 182 6.52 -6.10 5.19
C LEU A 182 7.83 -6.37 4.43
N GLY A 183 8.98 -6.29 5.10
CA GLY A 183 10.27 -6.66 4.53
C GLY A 183 10.84 -5.63 3.55
N PHE A 184 10.36 -4.39 3.55
CA PHE A 184 10.90 -3.35 2.66
C PHE A 184 12.22 -2.79 3.18
N ASP A 185 13.22 -2.70 2.30
CA ASP A 185 14.37 -1.83 2.53
C ASP A 185 13.95 -0.38 2.29
N LEU A 186 13.91 0.39 3.39
CA LEU A 186 13.58 1.82 3.40
C LEU A 186 14.79 2.67 3.78
N THR A 187 16.01 2.13 3.74
CA THR A 187 17.23 2.89 4.05
C THR A 187 17.56 3.91 2.97
N LYS A 188 17.19 3.63 1.72
CA LYS A 188 17.37 4.48 0.55
C LYS A 188 16.25 4.28 -0.47
N GLU A 189 16.14 5.21 -1.40
CA GLU A 189 15.30 5.05 -2.58
C GLU A 189 15.83 3.91 -3.47
N ALA A 190 14.93 3.10 -4.01
CA ALA A 190 15.28 2.09 -5.01
C ALA A 190 15.50 2.75 -6.37
N ASN A 191 14.65 3.73 -6.70
CA ASN A 191 14.72 4.52 -7.92
C ASN A 191 14.95 6.01 -7.58
N PRO A 192 16.18 6.41 -7.19
CA PRO A 192 16.46 7.80 -6.89
C PRO A 192 16.30 8.67 -8.14
N ILE A 193 15.75 9.87 -7.97
CA ILE A 193 15.69 10.85 -9.06
C ILE A 193 17.14 11.30 -9.37
N PRO A 194 17.62 11.12 -10.61
CA PRO A 194 18.95 11.59 -10.97
C PRO A 194 19.03 13.12 -10.81
N PRO A 195 20.19 13.67 -10.41
CA PRO A 195 20.38 15.11 -10.40
C PRO A 195 20.12 15.67 -11.81
N LEU A 196 19.67 16.93 -11.87
CA LEU A 196 19.48 17.63 -13.13
C LEU A 196 20.78 17.57 -13.94
N ASN A 197 20.72 16.98 -15.14
CA ASN A 197 21.85 17.00 -16.07
C ASN A 197 21.64 18.14 -17.08
N PRO A 198 22.50 19.18 -17.09
CA PRO A 198 22.42 20.25 -18.08
C PRO A 198 22.49 19.76 -19.54
N GLN A 199 23.15 18.62 -19.79
CA GLN A 199 23.24 18.01 -21.12
C GLN A 199 21.90 17.52 -21.66
N TRP A 200 20.84 17.42 -20.83
CA TRP A 200 19.49 17.13 -21.34
C TRP A 200 18.88 18.27 -22.17
N PHE A 201 19.50 19.46 -22.13
CA PHE A 201 19.04 20.65 -22.84
C PHE A 201 19.93 21.03 -24.04
N GLU A 202 20.94 20.21 -24.37
CA GLU A 202 21.84 20.36 -25.51
C GLU A 202 21.45 19.38 -26.64
#